data_AF-A0A8X6PJP6-F1
#
_entry.id   AF-A0A8X6PJP6-F1
#
_cell.length_a   1.000
_cell.length_b   1.000
_cell.length_c   1.000
_cell.angle_alpha   90.00
_cell.angle_beta   90.00
_cell.angle_gamma   90.00
#
_symmetry.space_group_name_H-M   'P 1'
#
loop_
_entity.id
_entity.type
_entity.pdbx_description
1 polymer ?
#
loop_
_entity_poly.entity_id
_entity_poly.type
_entity_poly.pdbx_seq_one_letter_code
_entity_poly.pdbx_strand_id
1 'polypeptide(L)'
;MERALMIWLEDCIAKKIPNSGNLIKQKALKIYEHLRNIVPSYAGLENHSFVASKGWFKKLKKKRYILHNIKFQGEQASTNAEAAENYKLKLARIINEGGYSPDQNFNADETALYWKKLPFRTFIWRNQRRAQGFKPSKERITLHVCSNLSGSLMIEPMIINRS
;
A
#
# COMPACT_ATOMS: atom_id res chain seq x y z
N MET A 1 7.04 25.38 -11.15
CA MET A 1 6.20 24.23 -10.75
C MET A 1 7.01 22.96 -10.48
N GLU A 2 7.71 22.39 -11.46
CA GLU A 2 8.34 21.05 -11.29
C GLU A 2 9.41 20.99 -10.19
N ARG A 3 10.21 22.05 -10.02
CA ARG A 3 11.18 22.16 -8.91
C ARG A 3 10.50 22.08 -7.54
N ALA A 4 9.37 22.78 -7.36
CA ALA A 4 8.61 22.72 -6.11
C ALA A 4 7.99 21.33 -5.87
N LEU A 5 7.57 20.65 -6.94
CA LEU A 5 7.09 19.26 -6.85
C LEU A 5 8.21 18.30 -6.41
N MET A 6 9.46 18.52 -6.83
CA MET A 6 10.59 17.69 -6.42
C MET A 6 10.99 17.91 -4.96
N ILE A 7 11.02 19.16 -4.50
CA ILE A 7 11.25 19.48 -3.08
C ILE A 7 10.21 18.79 -2.19
N TRP A 8 8.93 18.82 -2.61
CA TRP A 8 7.88 18.10 -1.91
C TRP A 8 8.07 16.57 -1.94
N LEU A 9 8.52 16.01 -3.08
CA LEU A 9 8.77 14.58 -3.19
C LEU A 9 9.96 14.15 -2.31
N GLU A 10 11.01 14.97 -2.22
CA GLU A 10 12.16 14.76 -1.32
C GLU A 10 11.73 14.77 0.15
N ASP A 11 10.93 15.75 0.56
CA ASP A 11 10.35 15.80 1.92
C ASP A 11 9.51 14.56 2.22
N CYS A 12 8.69 14.11 1.27
CA CYS A 12 7.95 12.87 1.42
C CYS A 12 8.87 11.64 1.54
N ILE A 13 9.94 11.55 0.74
CA ILE A 13 10.90 10.44 0.86
C ILE A 13 11.57 10.47 2.24
N ALA A 14 11.99 11.64 2.71
CA ALA A 14 12.63 11.82 4.03
C ALA A 14 11.70 11.42 5.18
N LYS A 15 10.42 11.84 5.10
CA LYS A 15 9.35 11.44 6.04
C LYS A 15 8.83 10.02 5.80
N LYS A 16 9.42 9.31 4.83
CA LYS A 16 9.03 7.97 4.37
C LYS A 16 7.56 7.88 3.93
N ILE A 17 6.93 8.95 3.46
CA ILE A 17 5.55 8.95 2.96
C ILE A 17 5.53 8.46 1.50
N PRO A 18 4.88 7.32 1.20
CA PRO A 18 4.91 6.76 -0.12
C PRO A 18 3.91 7.46 -1.05
N ASN A 19 4.39 7.90 -2.21
CA ASN A 19 3.58 8.63 -3.17
C ASN A 19 3.28 7.81 -4.42
N SER A 20 1.98 7.63 -4.69
CA SER A 20 1.53 7.04 -5.95
C SER A 20 1.71 8.03 -7.12
N GLY A 21 1.76 7.53 -8.34
CA GLY A 21 1.88 8.38 -9.52
C GLY A 21 0.68 9.31 -9.71
N ASN A 22 -0.50 8.93 -9.21
CA ASN A 22 -1.68 9.77 -9.24
C ASN A 22 -1.59 10.89 -8.20
N LEU A 23 -1.09 10.59 -7.00
CA LEU A 23 -0.88 11.60 -5.96
C LEU A 23 0.15 12.66 -6.40
N ILE A 24 1.22 12.26 -7.08
CA ILE A 24 2.20 13.19 -7.64
C ILE A 24 1.57 14.10 -8.71
N LYS A 25 0.74 13.56 -9.61
CA LYS A 25 0.02 14.38 -10.61
C LYS A 25 -0.94 15.37 -9.94
N GLN A 26 -1.72 14.92 -8.96
CA GLN A 26 -2.64 15.78 -8.20
C GLN A 26 -1.89 16.89 -7.46
N LYS A 27 -0.77 16.56 -6.82
CA LYS A 27 0.08 17.57 -6.18
C LYS A 27 0.65 18.56 -7.20
N ALA A 28 1.04 18.11 -8.38
CA ALA A 28 1.51 18.97 -9.45
C ALA A 28 0.44 19.96 -9.93
N LEU A 29 -0.81 19.51 -10.06
CA LEU A 29 -1.97 20.38 -10.37
C LEU A 29 -2.16 21.44 -9.29
N LYS A 30 -2.18 21.05 -8.01
CA LYS A 30 -2.33 21.99 -6.89
C LYS A 30 -1.20 23.03 -6.84
N ILE A 31 0.05 22.62 -7.07
CA ILE A 31 1.19 23.55 -7.14
C ILE A 31 1.03 24.49 -8.34
N TYR A 32 0.57 23.99 -9.49
CA TYR A 32 0.33 24.82 -10.67
C TYR A 32 -0.74 25.89 -10.42
N GLU A 33 -1.89 25.50 -9.89
CA GLU A 33 -2.99 26.42 -9.55
C GLU A 33 -2.56 27.47 -8.53
N HIS A 34 -1.84 27.05 -7.48
CA HIS A 34 -1.33 27.97 -6.46
C HIS A 34 -0.36 29.01 -7.05
N LEU A 35 0.58 28.58 -7.90
CA LEU A 35 1.52 29.49 -8.55
C LEU A 35 0.82 30.44 -9.54
N ARG A 36 -0.22 29.96 -10.23
CA ARG A 36 -1.04 30.79 -11.13
C ARG A 36 -1.74 31.91 -10.37
N ASN A 37 -2.24 31.63 -9.17
CA ASN A 37 -2.98 32.62 -8.37
C ASN A 37 -2.07 33.67 -7.70
N ILE A 38 -0.79 33.35 -7.46
CA ILE A 38 0.14 34.24 -6.75
C ILE A 38 0.89 35.17 -7.69
N VAL A 39 1.16 34.74 -8.92
CA VAL A 39 2.01 35.50 -9.85
C VAL A 39 1.14 36.17 -10.93
N PRO A 40 0.95 37.51 -10.88
CA PRO A 40 0.06 38.24 -11.80
C PRO A 40 0.40 38.07 -13.28
N SER A 41 1.68 37.79 -13.58
CA SER A 41 2.18 37.55 -14.95
C SER A 41 1.58 36.32 -15.64
N TYR A 42 0.97 35.37 -14.91
CA TYR A 42 0.29 34.21 -15.50
C TYR A 42 -1.22 34.41 -15.67
N ALA A 43 -1.77 35.54 -15.22
CA ALA A 43 -3.19 35.87 -15.37
C ALA A 43 -3.59 36.07 -16.85
N GLY A 44 -2.64 36.45 -17.72
CA GLY A 44 -2.87 36.66 -19.17
C GLY A 44 -2.55 35.48 -20.09
N LEU A 45 -2.12 34.32 -19.57
CA LEU A 45 -1.91 33.10 -20.36
C LEU A 45 -3.19 32.26 -20.36
N GLU A 46 -4.25 32.78 -20.97
CA GLU A 46 -5.60 32.18 -20.96
C GLU A 46 -5.67 30.77 -21.58
N ASN A 47 -4.69 30.37 -22.40
CA ASN A 47 -4.84 29.20 -23.25
C ASN A 47 -4.07 27.93 -22.84
N HIS A 48 -3.28 27.93 -21.75
CA HIS A 48 -2.49 26.75 -21.39
C HIS A 48 -2.85 26.24 -19.99
N SER A 49 -3.87 25.39 -19.90
CA SER A 49 -4.16 24.63 -18.69
C SER A 49 -3.17 23.46 -18.54
N PHE A 50 -2.44 23.42 -17.43
CA PHE A 50 -1.62 22.27 -17.10
C PHE A 50 -2.51 21.14 -16.59
N VAL A 51 -2.54 20.00 -17.29
CA VAL A 51 -3.41 18.86 -16.98
C VAL A 51 -2.70 17.65 -16.34
N ALA A 52 -1.42 17.80 -15.97
CA ALA A 52 -0.60 16.71 -15.42
C ALA A 52 -0.71 15.38 -16.22
N SER A 53 -0.65 15.48 -17.55
CA SER A 53 -0.92 14.36 -18.45
C SER A 53 -0.02 13.14 -18.23
N LYS A 54 -0.46 11.97 -18.70
CA LYS A 54 0.37 10.75 -18.70
C LYS A 54 1.72 10.97 -19.41
N GLY A 55 1.71 11.73 -20.51
CA GLY A 55 2.90 12.07 -21.29
C GLY A 55 3.87 12.97 -20.52
N TRP A 56 3.35 14.02 -19.86
CA TRP A 56 4.14 14.88 -18.99
C TRP A 56 4.80 14.08 -17.86
N PHE A 57 4.04 13.23 -17.16
CA PHE A 57 4.57 12.42 -16.07
C PHE A 57 5.62 11.41 -16.54
N LYS A 58 5.45 10.84 -17.74
CA LYS A 58 6.46 9.95 -18.36
C LYS A 58 7.77 10.71 -18.64
N LYS A 59 7.69 11.92 -19.20
CA LYS A 59 8.85 12.79 -19.45
C LYS A 59 9.54 13.21 -18.15
N LEU A 60 8.77 13.61 -17.13
CA LEU A 60 9.26 13.96 -15.80
C LEU A 60 10.11 12.83 -15.20
N LYS A 61 9.54 11.61 -15.16
CA LYS A 61 10.20 10.44 -14.58
C LYS A 61 11.41 9.95 -15.37
N LYS A 62 11.33 9.91 -16.70
CA LYS A 62 12.36 9.24 -17.52
C LYS A 62 13.45 10.17 -18.05
N LYS A 63 13.11 11.42 -18.34
CA LYS A 63 14.02 12.35 -19.04
C LYS A 63 14.58 13.44 -18.12
N ARG A 64 13.78 13.94 -17.18
CA ARG A 64 14.17 15.11 -16.38
C ARG A 64 14.77 14.75 -15.02
N TYR A 65 14.09 13.87 -14.29
CA TYR A 65 14.42 13.59 -12.89
C TYR A 65 14.79 12.13 -12.62
N ILE A 66 14.69 11.25 -13.61
CA ILE A 66 15.15 9.84 -13.53
C ILE A 66 14.64 9.13 -12.25
N LEU A 67 13.32 9.09 -12.09
CA LEU A 67 12.63 8.53 -10.93
C LEU A 67 12.27 7.06 -11.15
N HIS A 68 12.57 6.22 -10.16
CA HIS A 68 12.22 4.80 -10.14
C HIS A 68 11.03 4.55 -9.23
N ASN A 69 10.10 3.70 -9.68
CA ASN A 69 9.01 3.22 -8.85
C ASN A 69 9.49 1.96 -8.11
N ILE A 70 9.59 2.05 -6.79
CA ILE A 70 10.01 0.93 -5.95
C ILE A 70 8.83 0.43 -5.12
N LYS A 71 8.74 -0.89 -4.93
CA LYS A 71 7.80 -1.51 -3.99
C LYS A 71 8.48 -1.59 -2.64
N PHE A 72 7.80 -1.14 -1.59
CA PHE A 72 8.22 -1.46 -0.23
C PHE A 72 8.03 -2.95 -0.02
N GLN A 73 9.14 -3.64 0.23
CA GLN A 73 9.10 -5.00 0.72
C GLN A 73 8.91 -4.94 2.23
N GLY A 74 7.82 -5.54 2.72
CA GLY A 74 7.72 -5.89 4.13
C GLY A 74 8.70 -7.01 4.48
N GLU A 75 8.70 -7.45 5.74
CA GLU A 75 9.42 -8.66 6.14
C GLU A 75 9.05 -9.83 5.22
N GLN A 76 10.07 -10.52 4.72
CA GLN A 76 9.88 -11.81 4.07
C GLN A 76 9.46 -12.80 5.16
N ALA A 77 8.24 -13.32 5.07
CA ALA A 77 7.85 -14.46 5.88
C ALA A 77 8.69 -15.65 5.40
N SER A 78 9.61 -16.11 6.23
CA SER A 78 10.23 -17.42 6.07
C SER A 78 9.20 -18.45 6.51
N THR A 79 8.60 -19.15 5.54
CA THR A 79 7.65 -20.24 5.83
C THR A 79 8.29 -21.58 5.49
N ASN A 80 8.14 -22.55 6.40
CA ASN A 80 8.60 -23.92 6.19
C ASN A 80 7.48 -24.73 5.50
N ALA A 81 7.58 -24.89 4.17
CA ALA A 81 6.58 -25.59 3.38
C ALA A 81 6.46 -27.08 3.72
N GLU A 82 7.57 -27.74 4.06
CA GLU A 82 7.58 -29.16 4.42
C GLU A 82 6.84 -29.41 5.73
N ALA A 83 7.07 -28.56 6.74
CA ALA A 83 6.35 -28.66 8.01
C ALA A 83 4.83 -28.46 7.82
N ALA A 84 4.42 -27.56 6.93
CA ALA A 84 3.01 -27.33 6.63
C ALA A 84 2.36 -28.57 5.97
N GLU A 85 3.07 -29.22 5.04
CA GLU A 85 2.54 -30.41 4.36
C GLU A 85 2.40 -31.60 5.33
N ASN A 86 3.40 -31.81 6.18
CA ASN A 86 3.35 -32.83 7.23
C ASN A 86 2.19 -32.58 8.22
N TYR A 87 1.90 -31.32 8.54
CA TYR A 87 0.81 -30.98 9.44
C TYR A 87 -0.58 -31.29 8.86
N LYS A 88 -0.77 -31.13 7.54
CA LYS A 88 -2.06 -31.48 6.89
C LYS A 88 -2.43 -32.94 7.11
N LEU A 89 -1.46 -33.85 6.95
CA LEU A 89 -1.67 -35.28 7.17
C LEU A 89 -2.04 -35.58 8.63
N LYS A 90 -1.35 -34.94 9.58
CA LYS A 90 -1.65 -35.07 11.01
C LYS A 90 -3.06 -34.55 11.35
N LEU A 91 -3.44 -33.40 10.81
CA LEU A 91 -4.76 -32.82 11.04
C LEU A 91 -5.88 -33.71 10.50
N ALA A 92 -5.73 -34.22 9.27
CA ALA A 92 -6.70 -35.15 8.67
C ALA A 92 -6.88 -36.42 9.53
N ARG A 93 -5.78 -36.94 10.08
CA ARG A 93 -5.83 -38.08 11.00
C ARG A 93 -6.63 -37.77 12.26
N ILE A 94 -6.39 -36.63 12.91
CA ILE A 94 -7.13 -36.20 14.12
C ILE A 94 -8.62 -36.04 13.82
N ILE A 95 -8.97 -35.45 12.67
CA ILE A 95 -10.36 -35.27 12.25
C ILE A 95 -11.06 -36.63 12.11
N ASN A 96 -10.42 -37.57 11.40
CA ASN A 96 -10.97 -38.90 11.14
C ASN A 96 -11.06 -39.75 12.42
N GLU A 97 -10.00 -39.79 13.24
CA GLU A 97 -9.98 -40.57 14.49
C GLU A 97 -10.98 -40.04 15.53
N GLY A 98 -11.20 -38.72 15.58
CA GLY A 98 -12.18 -38.10 16.45
C GLY A 98 -13.62 -38.15 15.93
N GLY A 99 -13.84 -38.59 14.68
CA GLY A 99 -15.18 -38.62 14.07
C GLY A 99 -15.81 -37.24 13.90
N TYR A 100 -15.01 -36.18 13.78
CA TYR A 100 -15.51 -34.81 13.71
C TYR A 100 -16.18 -34.53 12.37
N SER A 101 -17.43 -34.05 12.41
CA SER A 101 -18.13 -33.64 11.20
C SER A 101 -17.60 -32.32 10.66
N PRO A 102 -17.86 -31.99 9.37
CA PRO A 102 -17.52 -30.68 8.82
C PRO A 102 -18.08 -29.49 9.61
N ASP A 103 -19.21 -29.64 10.29
CA ASP A 103 -19.80 -28.59 11.11
C ASP A 103 -19.05 -28.33 12.42
N GLN A 104 -18.28 -29.32 12.90
CA GLN A 104 -17.50 -29.26 14.15
C GLN A 104 -16.05 -28.83 13.94
N ASN A 105 -15.60 -28.78 12.68
CA ASN A 105 -14.24 -28.39 12.32
C ASN A 105 -14.16 -26.88 12.08
N PHE A 106 -13.69 -26.13 13.06
CA PHE A 106 -13.55 -24.68 12.96
C PHE A 106 -12.12 -24.26 12.59
N ASN A 107 -12.03 -23.25 11.72
CA ASN A 107 -10.80 -22.50 11.51
C ASN A 107 -11.00 -21.07 12.02
N ALA A 108 -10.01 -20.55 12.74
CA ALA A 108 -10.01 -19.20 13.25
C ALA A 108 -8.68 -18.51 12.90
N ASP A 109 -8.76 -17.28 12.40
CA ASP A 109 -7.57 -16.51 12.03
C ASP A 109 -7.80 -15.00 12.22
N GLU A 110 -6.70 -14.25 12.25
CA GLU A 110 -6.71 -12.81 12.33
C GLU A 110 -6.58 -12.16 10.96
N THR A 111 -7.41 -11.17 10.68
CA THR A 111 -7.29 -10.34 9.48
C THR A 111 -7.23 -8.86 9.81
N ALA A 112 -6.52 -8.11 8.99
CA ALA A 112 -6.33 -6.68 9.17
C ALA A 112 -7.27 -5.88 8.25
N LEU A 113 -8.21 -5.14 8.84
CA LEU A 113 -9.04 -4.15 8.16
C LEU A 113 -8.34 -2.78 8.22
N TYR A 114 -7.86 -2.29 7.08
CA TYR A 114 -7.15 -1.01 7.00
C TYR A 114 -8.10 0.13 6.69
N TRP A 115 -8.06 1.21 7.47
CA TRP A 115 -8.85 2.42 7.20
C TRP A 115 -7.98 3.61 6.75
N LYS A 116 -6.67 3.61 7.06
CA LYS A 116 -5.67 4.48 6.42
C LYS A 116 -4.47 3.67 5.93
N LYS A 117 -4.58 3.15 4.71
CA LYS A 117 -3.49 2.39 4.08
C LYS A 117 -2.68 3.28 3.15
N LEU A 118 -1.43 3.52 3.50
CA LEU A 118 -0.49 4.20 2.61
C LEU A 118 -0.11 3.30 1.40
N PRO A 119 0.15 3.89 0.22
CA PRO A 119 0.60 3.13 -0.96
C PRO A 119 1.86 2.29 -0.69
N PHE A 120 1.90 1.06 -1.21
CA PHE A 120 3.10 0.19 -1.13
C PHE A 120 4.21 0.57 -2.10
N ARG A 121 4.04 1.63 -2.89
CA ARG A 121 5.00 2.05 -3.90
C ARG A 121 5.24 3.54 -3.79
N THR A 122 6.51 3.93 -3.90
CA THR A 122 6.91 5.33 -3.98
C THR A 122 7.86 5.55 -5.15
N PHE A 123 8.05 6.81 -5.53
CA PHE A 123 9.05 7.22 -6.50
C PHE A 123 10.28 7.74 -5.76
N ILE A 124 11.44 7.17 -6.05
CA ILE A 124 12.74 7.63 -5.53
C ILE A 124 13.70 7.94 -6.68
N TRP A 125 14.74 8.72 -6.37
CA TRP A 125 15.83 9.03 -7.28
C TRP A 125 16.64 7.78 -7.63
N ARG A 126 17.17 7.69 -8.86
CA ARG A 126 17.96 6.52 -9.33
C ARG A 126 19.20 6.20 -8.48
N ASN A 127 19.81 7.22 -7.86
CA ASN A 127 20.96 7.05 -6.97
C ASN A 127 20.56 6.53 -5.58
N GLN A 128 19.31 6.66 -5.16
CA GLN A 128 18.79 6.04 -3.94
C GLN A 128 18.43 4.58 -4.25
N ARG A 129 19.19 3.63 -3.71
CA ARG A 129 19.04 2.20 -4.03
C ARG A 129 18.04 1.46 -3.15
N ARG A 130 17.70 1.98 -1.97
CA ARG A 130 16.83 1.27 -1.00
C ARG A 130 15.98 2.24 -0.20
N ALA A 131 14.69 1.94 -0.11
CA ALA A 131 13.86 2.42 0.99
C ALA A 131 13.78 1.32 2.05
N GLN A 132 14.95 0.92 2.56
CA GLN A 132 15.08 -0.09 3.61
C GLN A 132 14.58 0.49 4.95
N GLY A 133 13.87 -0.31 5.75
CA GLY A 133 13.39 0.11 7.06
C GLY A 133 12.16 1.04 7.03
N PHE A 134 11.32 0.96 5.98
CA PHE A 134 10.01 1.59 5.99
C PHE A 134 8.90 0.59 6.28
N LYS A 135 8.28 0.75 7.45
CA LYS A 135 6.98 0.16 7.78
C LYS A 135 5.96 1.29 7.57
N PRO A 136 5.12 1.24 6.52
CA PRO A 136 4.04 2.20 6.38
C PRO A 136 3.21 2.24 7.66
N SER A 137 2.76 3.43 8.07
CA SER A 137 1.71 3.49 9.08
C SER A 137 0.56 2.61 8.59
N LYS A 138 0.21 1.64 9.43
CA LYS A 138 -0.80 0.63 9.18
C LYS A 138 -1.87 0.85 10.24
N GLU A 139 -2.54 1.99 10.16
CA GLU A 139 -3.75 2.22 10.97
C GLU A 139 -4.82 1.23 10.49
N ARG A 140 -5.07 0.23 11.34
CA ARG A 140 -5.90 -0.94 11.06
C ARG A 140 -6.64 -1.40 12.32
N ILE A 141 -7.76 -2.05 12.07
CA ILE A 141 -8.46 -2.84 13.07
C ILE A 141 -8.10 -4.30 12.78
N THR A 142 -7.64 -5.04 13.77
CA THR A 142 -7.46 -6.49 13.66
C THR A 142 -8.76 -7.16 14.06
N LEU A 143 -9.29 -7.98 13.15
CA LEU A 143 -10.50 -8.75 13.33
C LEU A 143 -10.14 -10.23 13.55
N HIS A 144 -10.79 -10.87 14.50
CA HIS A 144 -10.87 -12.31 14.60
C HIS A 144 -12.02 -12.80 13.74
N VAL A 145 -11.74 -13.74 12.85
CA VAL A 145 -12.77 -14.42 12.07
C VAL A 145 -12.69 -15.91 12.32
N CYS A 146 -13.83 -16.55 12.50
CA CYS A 146 -13.93 -17.98 12.74
C CYS A 146 -15.12 -18.56 11.99
N SER A 147 -14.93 -19.65 11.26
CA SER A 147 -16.01 -20.39 10.61
C SER A 147 -15.75 -21.88 10.67
N ASN A 148 -16.82 -22.67 10.54
CA ASN A 148 -16.69 -24.10 10.36
C ASN A 148 -16.36 -24.48 8.90
N LEU A 149 -15.92 -25.72 8.70
CA LEU A 149 -15.50 -26.28 7.43
C LEU A 149 -16.65 -26.42 6.44
N SER A 150 -17.86 -26.69 6.92
CA SER A 150 -19.07 -26.74 6.08
C SER A 150 -19.52 -25.36 5.58
N GLY A 151 -19.08 -24.28 6.23
CA GLY A 151 -19.52 -22.91 5.96
C GLY A 151 -20.93 -22.61 6.46
N SER A 152 -21.56 -23.53 7.21
CA SER A 152 -22.90 -23.34 7.77
C SER A 152 -22.92 -22.37 8.94
N LEU A 153 -21.79 -22.20 9.64
CA LEU A 153 -21.65 -21.30 10.77
C LEU A 153 -20.40 -20.42 10.63
N MET A 154 -20.63 -19.11 10.63
CA MET A 154 -19.61 -18.10 10.84
C MET A 154 -19.87 -17.42 12.18
N ILE A 155 -18.87 -17.45 13.06
CA ILE A 155 -18.94 -16.73 14.33
C ILE A 155 -18.87 -15.23 14.04
N GLU A 156 -19.61 -14.44 14.82
CA GLU A 156 -19.60 -12.98 14.68
C GLU A 156 -18.17 -12.44 14.76
N PRO A 157 -17.69 -11.67 13.76
CA PRO A 157 -16.34 -11.16 13.76
C PRO A 157 -16.05 -10.27 14.97
N MET A 158 -14.98 -10.55 15.69
CA MET A 158 -14.61 -9.80 16.89
C MET A 158 -13.46 -8.83 16.62
N ILE A 159 -13.49 -7.66 17.24
CA ILE A 159 -12.35 -6.72 17.21
C ILE A 159 -11.37 -7.12 18.31
N ILE A 160 -10.16 -7.51 17.92
CA ILE A 160 -9.10 -7.91 18.86
C ILE A 160 -8.16 -6.75 19.17
N ASN A 161 -7.89 -5.88 18.18
CA ASN A 161 -6.92 -4.80 18.33
C ASN A 161 -7.21 -3.62 17.42
N ARG A 162 -6.71 -2.44 17.81
CA ARG A 162 -6.63 -1.22 17.03
C ARG A 162 -5.19 -0.71 17.09
N SER A 163 -4.54 -0.58 15.93
CA SER A 163 -3.13 -0.17 15.82
C SER A 163 -2.90 0.72 14.62
#